data_AF-A0A542QL77-F1
#
_entry.id   AF-A0A542QL77-F1
#
_cell.length_a   1.000
_cell.length_b   1.000
_cell.length_c   1.000
_cell.angle_alpha   90.00
_cell.angle_beta   90.00
_cell.angle_gamma   90.00
#
_symmetry.space_group_name_H-M   'P 1'
#
loop_
_entity.id
_entity.type
_entity.pdbx_description
1 polymer ?
#
loop_
_entity_poly.entity_id
_entity_poly.type
_entity_poly.pdbx_seq_one_letter_code
_entity_poly.pdbx_strand_id
1 'polypeptide(L)'
;MKGRDEVTEAADGAEREQAGPTASALVRDLIRECFPAQREVILALEEDEREYADSVNRPAAEVGAYTLISEVFVDEVLKPLLDSVPLDEELANRCAYFLERLLELGSHSPFIKEMTSIRVTDQLLGYPENWEKLRPHAGELLQREVRERRVHYTGPFPV
;
A
#
# COMPACT_ATOMS: atom_id res chain seq x y z
N MET A 1 11.17 -12.77 -59.31
CA MET A 1 10.98 -11.31 -59.18
C MET A 1 9.55 -11.06 -58.76
N LYS A 2 9.38 -10.36 -57.62
CA LYS A 2 8.24 -9.55 -57.13
C LYS A 2 6.81 -10.08 -57.35
N GLY A 3 5.96 -10.26 -56.36
CA GLY A 3 5.93 -9.70 -55.01
C GLY A 3 4.49 -9.32 -54.69
N ARG A 4 4.04 -9.75 -53.51
CA ARG A 4 2.82 -9.40 -52.76
C ARG A 4 2.22 -8.04 -53.12
N ASP A 5 0.89 -7.96 -53.16
CA ASP A 5 0.13 -6.98 -52.38
C ASP A 5 -1.36 -7.33 -52.44
N GLU A 6 -1.91 -7.69 -51.28
CA GLU A 6 -3.24 -7.26 -50.83
C GLU A 6 -3.29 -7.57 -49.33
N VAL A 7 -2.81 -6.57 -48.58
CA VAL A 7 -2.78 -6.53 -47.13
C VAL A 7 -4.21 -6.39 -46.64
N THR A 8 -4.62 -7.34 -45.81
CA THR A 8 -5.83 -7.31 -45.02
C THR A 8 -5.77 -6.14 -44.04
N GLU A 9 -6.54 -5.08 -44.28
CA GLU A 9 -6.83 -4.05 -43.28
C GLU A 9 -7.78 -4.65 -42.24
N ALA A 10 -7.19 -5.32 -41.25
CA ALA A 10 -7.86 -5.69 -40.02
C ALA A 10 -7.36 -4.77 -38.90
N ALA A 11 -8.34 -4.14 -38.23
CA ALA A 11 -8.27 -3.58 -36.90
C ALA A 11 -7.27 -2.42 -36.67
N ASP A 12 -7.74 -1.19 -36.90
CA ASP A 12 -7.25 -0.04 -36.14
C ASP A 12 -8.44 0.68 -35.51
N GLY A 13 -8.25 1.10 -34.27
CA GLY A 13 -9.30 1.63 -33.40
C GLY A 13 -9.59 0.76 -32.19
N ALA A 14 -8.54 0.21 -31.56
CA ALA A 14 -8.64 -0.20 -30.16
C ALA A 14 -9.14 1.02 -29.36
N GLU A 15 -10.33 0.88 -28.80
CA GLU A 15 -10.86 1.75 -27.77
C GLU A 15 -9.77 1.90 -26.71
N ARG A 16 -9.22 3.10 -26.57
CA ARG A 16 -8.38 3.44 -25.42
C ARG A 16 -9.32 3.42 -24.22
N GLU A 17 -9.47 2.23 -23.64
CA GLU A 17 -9.99 2.04 -22.29
C GLU A 17 -9.26 3.07 -21.42
N GLN A 18 -10.01 4.01 -20.84
CA GLN A 18 -9.46 4.99 -19.91
C GLN A 18 -8.97 4.19 -18.70
N ALA A 19 -7.72 3.72 -18.76
CA ALA A 19 -7.10 2.99 -17.68
C ALA A 19 -7.11 3.90 -16.46
N GLY A 20 -7.92 3.52 -15.45
CA GLY A 20 -7.94 4.21 -14.17
C GLY A 20 -6.56 4.22 -13.52
N PRO A 21 -6.36 5.01 -12.45
CA PRO A 21 -5.08 5.08 -11.76
C PRO A 21 -4.65 3.70 -11.26
N THR A 22 -3.35 3.40 -11.36
CA THR A 22 -2.78 2.15 -10.85
C THR A 22 -2.94 2.07 -9.33
N ALA A 23 -2.90 0.86 -8.77
CA ALA A 23 -2.91 0.68 -7.31
C ALA A 23 -1.76 1.44 -6.64
N SER A 24 -0.57 1.44 -7.24
CA SER A 24 0.60 2.18 -6.77
C SER A 24 0.36 3.69 -6.78
N ALA A 25 -0.26 4.24 -7.83
CA ALA A 25 -0.61 5.66 -7.91
C ALA A 25 -1.60 6.06 -6.80
N LEU A 26 -2.67 5.27 -6.60
CA LEU A 26 -3.66 5.52 -5.55
C LEU A 26 -3.04 5.51 -4.14
N VAL A 27 -2.19 4.52 -3.86
CA VAL A 27 -1.49 4.42 -2.57
C VAL A 27 -0.49 5.57 -2.41
N ARG A 28 0.26 5.91 -3.45
CA ARG A 28 1.23 7.02 -3.43
C ARG A 28 0.55 8.34 -3.10
N ASP A 29 -0.57 8.63 -3.75
CA ASP A 29 -1.32 9.87 -3.53
C ASP A 29 -1.89 9.93 -2.11
N LEU A 30 -2.40 8.80 -1.61
CA LEU A 30 -2.88 8.71 -0.23
C LEU A 30 -1.74 8.90 0.80
N ILE A 31 -0.54 8.36 0.56
CA ILE A 31 0.63 8.59 1.42
C ILE A 31 1.02 10.08 1.39
N ARG A 32 1.03 10.72 0.23
CA ARG A 32 1.35 12.14 0.10
C ARG A 32 0.36 13.03 0.85
N GLU A 33 -0.92 12.65 0.85
CA GLU A 33 -1.97 13.33 1.61
C GLU A 33 -1.78 13.17 3.12
N CYS A 34 -1.59 11.94 3.60
CA CYS A 34 -1.58 11.63 5.03
C CYS A 34 -0.23 11.88 5.71
N PHE A 35 0.87 11.68 4.99
CA PHE A 35 2.26 11.68 5.49
C PHE A 35 3.18 12.46 4.55
N PRO A 36 3.00 13.79 4.42
CA PRO A 36 3.78 14.60 3.47
C PRO A 36 5.29 14.54 3.70
N ALA A 37 5.73 14.26 4.94
CA ALA A 37 7.15 14.07 5.27
C ALA A 37 7.78 12.88 4.51
N GLN A 38 6.98 11.85 4.16
CA GLN A 38 7.48 10.65 3.48
C GLN A 38 7.62 10.81 1.97
N ARG A 39 7.42 12.03 1.45
CA ARG A 39 7.72 12.35 0.05
C ARG A 39 9.18 12.06 -0.28
N GLU A 40 10.11 12.40 0.60
CA GLU A 40 11.54 12.20 0.37
C GLU A 40 11.91 10.71 0.34
N VAL A 41 11.27 9.89 1.18
CA VAL A 41 11.45 8.42 1.17
C VAL A 41 10.96 7.84 -0.15
N ILE A 42 9.80 8.27 -0.65
CA ILE A 42 9.29 7.83 -1.95
C ILE A 42 10.25 8.22 -3.08
N LEU A 43 10.78 9.45 -3.07
CA LEU A 43 11.73 9.91 -4.08
C LEU A 43 13.03 9.10 -4.04
N ALA A 44 13.52 8.74 -2.86
CA ALA A 44 14.69 7.88 -2.72
C ALA A 44 14.44 6.49 -3.33
N LEU A 45 13.30 5.87 -3.04
CA LEU A 45 12.91 4.58 -3.64
C LEU A 45 12.75 4.66 -5.17
N GLU A 46 12.20 5.77 -5.68
CA GLU A 46 12.09 6.02 -7.12
C GLU A 46 13.45 6.23 -7.80
N GLU A 47 14.46 6.70 -7.07
CA GLU A 47 15.84 6.77 -7.54
C GLU A 47 16.52 5.40 -7.51
N ASP A 48 16.40 4.66 -6.40
CA ASP A 48 16.96 3.31 -6.25
C ASP A 48 16.46 2.36 -7.34
N GLU A 49 15.16 2.41 -7.66
CA GLU A 49 14.57 1.60 -8.74
C GLU A 49 15.12 2.00 -10.11
N ARG A 50 15.41 3.29 -10.32
CA ARG A 50 16.01 3.79 -11.57
C ARG A 50 17.46 3.34 -11.70
N GLU A 51 18.25 3.49 -10.64
CA GLU A 51 19.64 3.04 -10.59
C GLU A 51 19.74 1.52 -10.84
N TYR A 52 18.85 0.75 -10.22
CA TYR A 52 18.78 -0.69 -10.46
C TYR A 52 18.43 -1.01 -11.91
N ALA A 53 17.42 -0.35 -12.48
CA ALA A 53 16.99 -0.58 -13.85
C ALA A 53 18.09 -0.26 -14.88
N ASP A 54 18.82 0.83 -14.67
CA ASP A 54 20.00 1.19 -15.46
C ASP A 54 21.09 0.11 -15.35
N SER A 55 21.33 -0.43 -14.15
CA SER A 55 22.34 -1.48 -13.91
C SER A 55 22.03 -2.80 -14.64
N VAL A 56 20.75 -3.09 -14.91
CA VAL A 56 20.30 -4.31 -15.61
C VAL A 56 19.83 -4.05 -17.04
N ASN A 57 20.04 -2.82 -17.56
CA ASN A 57 19.62 -2.35 -18.89
C ASN A 57 18.14 -2.64 -19.19
N ARG A 58 17.26 -2.25 -18.25
CA ARG A 58 15.79 -2.35 -18.38
C ARG A 58 15.14 -1.00 -18.04
N PRO A 59 13.90 -0.76 -18.49
CA PRO A 59 13.13 0.39 -18.01
C PRO A 59 12.86 0.27 -16.50
N ALA A 60 12.94 1.40 -15.78
CA ALA A 60 12.58 1.47 -14.38
C ALA A 60 11.11 1.09 -14.18
N ALA A 61 10.84 0.21 -13.20
CA ALA A 61 9.48 -0.04 -12.79
C ALA A 61 8.96 1.11 -11.91
N GLU A 62 7.64 1.21 -11.79
CA GLU A 62 7.04 2.07 -10.79
C GLU A 62 7.25 1.44 -9.40
N VAL A 63 7.60 2.26 -8.38
CA VAL A 63 7.57 1.81 -6.98
C VAL A 63 6.18 1.26 -6.66
N GLY A 64 6.12 -0.05 -6.40
CA GLY A 64 4.87 -0.78 -6.26
C GLY A 64 4.11 -0.42 -4.99
N ALA A 65 2.78 -0.56 -5.01
CA ALA A 65 1.94 -0.39 -3.80
C ALA A 65 2.41 -1.23 -2.61
N TYR A 66 2.99 -2.41 -2.87
CA TYR A 66 3.61 -3.24 -1.83
C TYR A 66 4.74 -2.51 -1.09
N THR A 67 5.69 -1.94 -1.83
CA THR A 67 6.84 -1.20 -1.28
C THR A 67 6.36 0.06 -0.57
N LEU A 68 5.41 0.78 -1.17
CA LEU A 68 4.80 1.96 -0.55
C LEU A 68 4.14 1.63 0.81
N ILE A 69 3.37 0.55 0.90
CA ILE A 69 2.73 0.16 2.16
C ILE A 69 3.75 -0.36 3.17
N SER A 70 4.71 -1.20 2.73
CA SER A 70 5.62 -1.90 3.65
C SER A 70 6.74 -0.97 4.14
N GLU A 71 7.45 -0.35 3.22
CA GLU A 71 8.65 0.42 3.55
C GLU A 71 8.27 1.85 3.94
N VAL A 72 7.39 2.50 3.17
CA VAL A 72 7.07 3.91 3.44
C VAL A 72 6.06 4.06 4.58
N PHE A 73 4.97 3.28 4.58
CA PHE A 73 3.97 3.43 5.65
C PHE A 73 4.32 2.60 6.89
N VAL A 74 4.54 1.28 6.75
CA VAL A 74 4.75 0.42 7.92
C VAL A 74 6.07 0.76 8.63
N ASP A 75 7.19 0.80 7.90
CA ASP A 75 8.51 0.98 8.52
C ASP A 75 8.77 2.43 8.95
N GLU A 76 8.42 3.42 8.13
CA GLU A 76 8.73 4.82 8.45
C GLU A 76 7.64 5.56 9.25
N VAL A 77 6.43 5.01 9.37
CA VAL A 77 5.32 5.70 10.06
C VAL A 77 4.71 4.84 11.17
N LEU A 78 4.14 3.68 10.81
CA LEU A 78 3.34 2.91 11.75
C LEU A 78 4.18 2.33 12.89
N LYS A 79 5.33 1.71 12.58
CA LYS A 79 6.22 1.16 13.60
C LYS A 79 6.75 2.24 14.56
N PRO A 80 7.33 3.36 14.08
CA PRO A 80 7.75 4.45 14.96
C PRO A 80 6.63 4.99 15.85
N LEU A 81 5.41 5.13 15.32
CA LEU A 81 4.24 5.51 16.11
C LEU A 81 3.97 4.48 17.21
N LEU A 82 3.92 3.19 16.87
CA LEU A 82 3.62 2.12 17.83
C LEU A 82 4.72 2.00 18.89
N ASP A 83 5.97 2.29 18.57
CA ASP A 83 7.10 2.30 19.52
C ASP A 83 7.17 3.57 20.38
N SER A 84 6.46 4.63 20.00
CA SER A 84 6.47 5.91 20.73
C SER A 84 5.77 5.82 22.10
N VAL A 85 6.39 6.44 23.12
CA VAL A 85 5.83 6.59 24.46
C VAL A 85 6.21 7.99 24.99
N PRO A 86 5.25 8.92 25.14
CA PRO A 86 3.80 8.77 24.92
C PRO A 86 3.43 8.61 23.43
N LEU A 87 2.27 8.02 23.16
CA LEU A 87 1.71 7.87 21.81
C LEU A 87 1.38 9.25 21.23
N ASP A 88 1.77 9.49 19.96
CA ASP A 88 1.30 10.64 19.21
C ASP A 88 -0.13 10.40 18.70
N GLU A 89 -1.11 10.94 19.43
CA GLU A 89 -2.55 10.79 19.13
C GLU A 89 -2.94 11.36 17.76
N GLU A 90 -2.31 12.44 17.30
CA GLU A 90 -2.63 13.03 16.00
C GLU A 90 -2.14 12.12 14.87
N LEU A 91 -0.90 11.61 15.00
CA LEU A 91 -0.35 10.66 14.06
C LEU A 91 -1.14 9.33 14.10
N ALA A 92 -1.59 8.87 15.26
CA ALA A 92 -2.45 7.70 15.39
C ALA A 92 -3.78 7.84 14.64
N ASN A 93 -4.44 9.01 14.74
CA ASN A 93 -5.65 9.30 13.97
C ASN A 93 -5.38 9.29 12.46
N ARG A 94 -4.26 9.88 12.01
CA ARG A 94 -3.88 9.86 10.58
C ARG A 94 -3.56 8.45 10.09
N CYS A 95 -2.87 7.64 10.88
CA CYS A 95 -2.62 6.23 10.59
C CYS A 95 -3.93 5.44 10.47
N ALA A 96 -4.85 5.61 11.41
CA ALA A 96 -6.14 4.93 11.34
C ALA A 96 -6.96 5.36 10.10
N TYR A 97 -6.98 6.66 9.79
CA TYR A 97 -7.61 7.19 8.57
C TYR A 97 -6.99 6.58 7.30
N PHE A 98 -5.65 6.59 7.20
CA PHE A 98 -4.94 6.00 6.08
C PHE A 98 -5.31 4.53 5.86
N LEU A 99 -5.37 3.76 6.94
CA LEU A 99 -5.74 2.34 6.91
C LEU A 99 -7.20 2.12 6.49
N GLU A 100 -8.14 2.91 7.01
CA GLU A 100 -9.54 2.88 6.56
C GLU A 100 -9.64 3.12 5.06
N ARG A 101 -8.94 4.14 4.54
CA ARG A 101 -8.93 4.45 3.11
C ARG A 101 -8.29 3.33 2.28
N LEU A 102 -7.22 2.70 2.75
CA LEU A 102 -6.64 1.53 2.07
C LEU A 102 -7.62 0.34 2.03
N LEU A 103 -8.35 0.08 3.11
CA LEU A 103 -9.35 -1.00 3.15
C LEU A 103 -10.56 -0.70 2.24
N GLU A 104 -10.96 0.56 2.15
CA GLU A 104 -11.99 1.02 1.21
C GLU A 104 -11.52 0.84 -0.25
N LEU A 105 -10.31 1.28 -0.59
CA LEU A 105 -9.69 1.02 -1.89
C LEU A 105 -9.58 -0.48 -2.18
N GLY A 106 -9.28 -1.27 -1.15
CA GLY A 106 -9.23 -2.73 -1.19
C GLY A 106 -10.55 -3.40 -1.57
N SER A 107 -11.69 -2.72 -1.38
CA SER A 107 -13.00 -3.22 -1.85
C SER A 107 -13.10 -3.26 -3.39
N HIS A 108 -12.26 -2.50 -4.08
CA HIS A 108 -12.18 -2.46 -5.54
C HIS A 108 -10.86 -3.04 -6.09
N SER A 109 -9.87 -3.27 -5.22
CA SER A 109 -8.57 -3.84 -5.58
C SER A 109 -8.18 -4.95 -4.59
N PRO A 110 -8.38 -6.23 -4.93
CA PRO A 110 -8.00 -7.35 -4.06
C PRO A 110 -6.53 -7.31 -3.66
N PHE A 111 -5.66 -6.79 -4.53
CA PHE A 111 -4.24 -6.60 -4.25
C PHE A 111 -3.98 -5.60 -3.11
N ILE A 112 -4.64 -4.43 -3.12
CA ILE A 112 -4.51 -3.45 -2.02
C ILE A 112 -5.07 -4.04 -0.72
N LYS A 113 -6.21 -4.74 -0.80
CA LYS A 113 -6.80 -5.40 0.37
C LYS A 113 -5.83 -6.40 0.96
N GLU A 114 -5.32 -7.33 0.16
CA GLU A 114 -4.39 -8.36 0.60
C GLU A 114 -3.15 -7.75 1.26
N MET A 115 -2.56 -6.71 0.65
CA MET A 115 -1.37 -6.10 1.23
C MET A 115 -1.62 -5.35 2.52
N THR A 116 -2.72 -4.60 2.60
CA THR A 116 -3.13 -3.92 3.84
C THR A 116 -3.39 -4.95 4.94
N SER A 117 -4.16 -5.98 4.62
CA SER A 117 -4.48 -7.03 5.57
C SER A 117 -3.24 -7.77 6.06
N ILE A 118 -2.33 -8.21 5.18
CA ILE A 118 -1.11 -8.91 5.62
C ILE A 118 -0.18 -7.92 6.32
N ARG A 119 0.34 -6.90 5.63
CA ARG A 119 1.46 -6.12 6.17
C ARG A 119 1.10 -5.27 7.38
N VAL A 120 -0.14 -4.77 7.44
CA VAL A 120 -0.56 -3.90 8.55
C VAL A 120 -1.13 -4.72 9.69
N THR A 121 -2.08 -5.63 9.42
CA THR A 121 -2.69 -6.36 10.55
C THR A 121 -1.71 -7.31 11.21
N ASP A 122 -0.69 -7.81 10.51
CA ASP A 122 0.41 -8.56 11.12
C ASP A 122 1.18 -7.70 12.14
N GLN A 123 1.38 -6.40 11.89
CA GLN A 123 2.03 -5.50 12.86
C GLN A 123 1.12 -5.18 14.05
N LEU A 124 -0.18 -5.03 13.81
CA LEU A 124 -1.16 -4.73 14.86
C LEU A 124 -1.47 -5.94 15.74
N LEU A 125 -1.53 -7.14 15.15
CA LEU A 125 -1.91 -8.38 15.82
C LEU A 125 -0.72 -9.25 16.23
N GLY A 126 0.47 -8.99 15.68
CA GLY A 126 1.71 -9.65 16.08
C GLY A 126 2.11 -9.34 17.52
N TYR A 127 1.70 -8.18 18.03
CA TYR A 127 1.91 -7.73 19.41
C TYR A 127 0.59 -7.17 19.98
N PRO A 128 -0.01 -7.78 21.03
CA PRO A 128 -1.32 -7.38 21.54
C PRO A 128 -1.44 -5.88 21.87
N GLU A 129 -0.37 -5.30 22.40
CA GLU A 129 -0.29 -3.89 22.78
C GLU A 129 -0.40 -2.92 21.59
N ASN A 130 0.01 -3.34 20.39
CA ASN A 130 -0.03 -2.48 19.20
C ASN A 130 -1.46 -2.20 18.78
N TRP A 131 -2.29 -3.24 18.75
CA TRP A 131 -3.72 -3.04 18.50
C TRP A 131 -4.37 -2.22 19.61
N GLU A 132 -4.06 -2.45 20.88
CA GLU A 132 -4.67 -1.68 21.97
C GLU A 132 -4.35 -0.19 21.90
N LYS A 133 -3.14 0.19 21.43
CA LYS A 133 -2.77 1.58 21.16
C LYS A 133 -3.59 2.20 20.02
N LEU A 134 -3.76 1.49 18.91
CA LEU A 134 -4.42 2.05 17.72
C LEU A 134 -5.95 1.92 17.73
N ARG A 135 -6.50 0.96 18.49
CA ARG A 135 -7.95 0.65 18.55
C ARG A 135 -8.83 1.88 18.81
N PRO A 136 -8.50 2.82 19.73
CA PRO A 136 -9.32 4.00 19.97
C PRO A 136 -9.53 4.90 18.75
N HIS A 137 -8.62 4.81 17.77
CA HIS A 137 -8.63 5.61 16.54
C HIS A 137 -9.24 4.88 15.35
N ALA A 138 -9.38 3.56 15.44
CA ALA A 138 -9.76 2.72 14.32
C ALA A 138 -11.22 2.96 13.90
N GLY A 139 -11.44 3.15 12.60
CA GLY A 139 -12.78 3.14 12.01
C GLY A 139 -13.39 1.74 11.93
N GLU A 140 -14.56 1.65 11.29
CA GLU A 140 -15.31 0.40 11.23
C GLU A 140 -14.66 -0.68 10.36
N LEU A 141 -14.02 -0.31 9.23
CA LEU A 141 -13.42 -1.29 8.32
C LEU A 141 -12.18 -1.92 8.96
N LEU A 142 -11.34 -1.13 9.62
CA LEU A 142 -10.15 -1.57 10.32
C LEU A 142 -10.52 -2.44 11.51
N GLN A 143 -11.51 -2.04 12.31
CA GLN A 143 -12.00 -2.87 13.41
C GLN A 143 -12.55 -4.23 12.91
N ARG A 144 -13.26 -4.23 11.77
CA ARG A 144 -13.77 -5.47 11.16
C ARG A 144 -12.61 -6.32 10.64
N GLU A 145 -11.69 -5.74 9.88
CA GLU A 145 -10.54 -6.45 9.31
C GLU A 145 -9.67 -7.09 10.41
N VAL A 146 -9.37 -6.35 11.48
CA VAL A 146 -8.63 -6.87 12.63
C VAL A 146 -9.39 -8.03 13.29
N ARG A 147 -10.72 -7.92 13.46
CA ARG A 147 -11.55 -9.01 14.02
C ARG A 147 -11.53 -10.26 13.14
N GLU A 148 -11.67 -10.09 11.83
CA GLU A 148 -11.63 -11.19 10.86
C GLU A 148 -10.26 -11.86 10.84
N ARG A 149 -9.17 -11.08 10.87
CA ARG A 149 -7.80 -11.59 10.86
C ARG A 149 -7.38 -12.23 12.18
N ARG A 150 -7.91 -11.78 13.32
CA ARG A 150 -7.54 -12.27 14.66
C ARG A 150 -7.65 -13.79 14.81
N VAL A 151 -8.54 -14.46 14.07
CA VAL A 151 -8.67 -15.93 14.08
C VAL A 151 -7.40 -16.66 13.63
N HIS A 152 -6.56 -16.00 12.84
CA HIS A 152 -5.28 -16.52 12.35
C HIS A 152 -4.12 -16.20 13.31
N TYR A 153 -4.33 -15.33 14.28
CA TYR A 153 -3.37 -14.90 15.29
C TYR A 153 -3.65 -15.60 16.62
N THR A 154 -3.37 -16.90 16.68
CA THR A 154 -3.37 -17.66 17.93
C THR A 154 -1.97 -17.61 18.54
N GLY A 155 -1.61 -16.49 19.17
CA GLY A 155 -0.39 -16.39 19.99
C GLY A 155 -0.59 -17.05 21.37
N PRO A 156 0.47 -17.50 22.06
CA PRO A 156 0.38 -18.29 23.30
C PRO A 156 -0.02 -17.51 24.57
N PHE A 157 -0.48 -16.25 24.45
CA PHE A 157 -0.75 -15.39 25.60
C PHE A 157 -2.26 -15.14 25.75
N PRO A 158 -2.84 -15.39 26.94
CA PRO A 158 -4.29 -15.45 27.14
C PRO A 158 -4.95 -14.07 27.04
N VAL A 159 -6.20 -14.13 26.55
CA VAL A 159 -7.19 -13.04 26.41
C VAL A 159 -7.53 -12.42 27.76
#